data_AF-A0A1B5L8R1-F1
#
_entry.id   AF-A0A1B5L8R1-F1
#
_cell.length_a   1.000
_cell.length_b   1.000
_cell.length_c   1.000
_cell.angle_alpha   90.00
_cell.angle_beta   90.00
_cell.angle_gamma   90.00
#
_symmetry.space_group_name_H-M   'P 1'
#
loop_
_entity.id
_entity.type
_entity.pdbx_description
1 polymer ?
#
loop_
_entity_poly.entity_id
_entity_poly.type
_entity_poly.pdbx_seq_one_letter_code
_entity_poly.pdbx_strand_id
1 'polypeptide(L)'
;MWTPQVEAAIAEWQSTGVFPFPSLQVYPAPIPHLHSVEDLRLIYHVANLYHQLSTIDANNFTLWTRHIPTLLRIGATTPYVMHALLAFSAMHIAFLTDCPLVGSMAFEHRGIALSGLHEAIGTFSRETSDAILAASLVLSWQATDW
;
A
#
# COMPACT_ATOMS: atom_id res chain seq x y z
N MET A 1 2.72 14.65 -0.62
CA MET A 1 2.66 15.63 -1.72
C MET A 1 3.71 15.23 -2.75
N TRP A 2 3.37 15.27 -4.04
CA TRP A 2 4.24 14.84 -5.14
C TRP A 2 5.37 15.86 -5.36
N THR A 3 6.42 15.78 -4.55
CA THR A 3 7.56 16.68 -4.67
C THR A 3 8.48 16.24 -5.81
N PRO A 4 9.31 17.14 -6.38
CA PRO A 4 10.28 16.76 -7.40
C PRO A 4 11.20 15.60 -6.99
N GLN A 5 11.52 15.49 -5.70
CA GLN A 5 12.32 14.41 -5.14
C GLN A 5 11.58 13.06 -5.22
N VAL A 6 10.27 13.05 -4.94
CA VAL A 6 9.43 11.84 -5.07
C VAL A 6 9.35 11.41 -6.53
N GLU A 7 9.13 12.35 -7.44
CA GLU A 7 9.08 12.06 -8.88
C GLU A 7 10.41 11.48 -9.39
N ALA A 8 11.54 12.04 -8.97
CA ALA A 8 12.86 11.52 -9.32
C ALA A 8 13.07 10.09 -8.77
N ALA A 9 12.69 9.83 -7.53
CA ALA A 9 12.80 8.49 -6.93
C ALA A 9 11.90 7.46 -7.63
N ILE A 10 10.71 7.85 -8.08
CA ILE A 10 9.82 6.98 -8.85
C ILE A 10 10.39 6.70 -10.24
N ALA A 11 10.94 7.70 -10.92
CA ALA A 11 11.58 7.52 -12.22
C ALA A 11 12.83 6.60 -12.11
N GLU A 12 13.63 6.77 -11.07
CA GLU A 12 14.75 5.89 -10.76
C GLU A 12 14.26 4.46 -10.48
N TRP A 13 13.21 4.29 -9.68
CA TRP A 13 12.62 2.98 -9.41
C TRP A 13 12.13 2.31 -10.69
N GLN A 14 11.42 3.03 -11.56
CA GLN A 14 10.96 2.49 -12.85
C GLN A 14 12.12 2.06 -13.73
N SER A 15 13.19 2.87 -13.84
CA SER A 15 14.33 2.56 -14.70
C SER A 15 15.20 1.41 -14.18
N THR A 16 15.39 1.31 -12.86
CA THR A 16 16.32 0.33 -12.24
C THR A 16 15.62 -0.93 -11.77
N GLY A 17 14.31 -0.88 -11.50
CA GLY A 17 13.57 -1.92 -10.79
C GLY A 17 13.87 -2.01 -9.30
N VAL A 18 14.76 -1.16 -8.76
CA VAL A 18 15.20 -1.21 -7.36
C VAL A 18 14.23 -0.42 -6.48
N PHE A 19 13.70 -1.09 -5.45
CA PHE A 19 12.74 -0.46 -4.54
C PHE A 19 13.38 0.73 -3.78
N PRO A 20 12.74 1.91 -3.72
CA PRO A 20 13.34 3.13 -3.15
C PRO A 20 13.69 3.06 -1.66
N PHE A 21 13.19 2.06 -0.94
CA PHE A 21 13.36 1.92 0.51
C PHE A 21 14.02 0.58 0.87
N PRO A 22 15.34 0.40 0.61
CA PRO A 22 16.02 -0.87 0.85
C PRO A 22 16.03 -1.26 2.35
N SER A 23 15.95 -0.29 3.26
CA SER A 23 15.90 -0.53 4.71
C SER A 23 14.64 -1.29 5.15
N LEU A 24 13.56 -1.29 4.35
CA LEU A 24 12.32 -2.01 4.67
C LEU A 24 12.43 -3.52 4.41
N GLN A 25 13.47 -3.97 3.69
CA GLN A 25 13.72 -5.39 3.38
C GLN A 25 12.51 -6.11 2.79
N VAL A 26 11.72 -5.42 1.95
CA VAL A 26 10.55 -6.00 1.27
C VAL A 26 11.01 -6.94 0.17
N TYR A 27 10.75 -8.24 0.32
CA TYR A 27 11.03 -9.23 -0.72
C TYR A 27 9.92 -10.30 -0.81
N PRO A 28 9.30 -10.52 -1.98
CA PRO A 28 9.54 -9.79 -3.23
C PRO A 28 9.09 -8.33 -3.13
N ALA A 29 9.83 -7.43 -3.78
CA ALA A 29 9.47 -6.02 -3.87
C ALA A 29 8.42 -5.80 -4.98
N PRO A 30 7.55 -4.77 -4.88
CA PRO A 30 6.63 -4.44 -5.95
C PRO A 30 7.38 -4.13 -7.25
N ILE A 31 6.94 -4.73 -8.36
CA ILE A 31 7.56 -4.53 -9.67
C ILE A 31 7.00 -3.24 -10.28
N PRO A 32 7.84 -2.23 -10.57
CA PRO A 32 7.32 -0.93 -10.94
C PRO A 32 6.58 -0.92 -12.29
N HIS A 33 6.99 -1.79 -13.21
CA HIS A 33 6.39 -1.93 -14.54
C HIS A 33 4.96 -2.49 -14.55
N LEU A 34 4.50 -3.06 -13.44
CA LEU A 34 3.14 -3.61 -13.31
C LEU A 34 2.12 -2.60 -12.78
N HIS A 35 2.56 -1.38 -12.47
CA HIS A 35 1.77 -0.37 -11.78
C HIS A 35 1.74 0.92 -12.59
N SER A 36 0.64 1.68 -12.48
CA SER A 36 0.58 3.05 -13.01
C SER A 36 1.52 3.98 -12.24
N VAL A 37 1.84 5.15 -12.80
CA VAL A 37 2.67 6.14 -12.07
C VAL A 37 1.97 6.60 -10.79
N GLU A 38 0.64 6.72 -10.84
CA GLU A 38 -0.23 7.02 -9.70
C GLU A 38 -0.13 5.95 -8.61
N ASP A 39 -0.15 4.66 -8.98
CA ASP A 39 0.01 3.56 -8.03
C ASP A 39 1.41 3.55 -7.41
N LEU A 40 2.46 3.77 -8.20
CA LEU A 40 3.83 3.84 -7.70
C LEU A 40 4.00 4.97 -6.68
N ARG A 41 3.36 6.10 -6.95
CA ARG A 41 3.23 7.25 -6.05
C ARG A 41 2.58 6.86 -4.72
N LEU A 42 1.49 6.08 -4.76
CA LEU A 42 0.82 5.58 -3.56
C LEU A 42 1.65 4.54 -2.79
N ILE A 43 2.34 3.62 -3.48
CA ILE A 43 3.26 2.65 -2.87
C ILE A 43 4.43 3.36 -2.21
N TYR A 44 5.02 4.34 -2.91
CA TYR A 44 6.10 5.16 -2.38
C TYR A 44 5.65 5.88 -1.11
N HIS A 45 4.45 6.47 -1.11
CA HIS A 45 3.92 7.22 0.04
C HIS A 45 3.81 6.34 1.29
N VAL A 46 3.21 5.15 1.21
CA VAL A 46 3.06 4.26 2.36
C VAL A 46 4.42 3.73 2.86
N ALA A 47 5.34 3.43 1.95
CA ALA A 47 6.70 3.00 2.30
C ALA A 47 7.51 4.13 2.96
N ASN A 48 7.38 5.36 2.45
CA ASN A 48 8.01 6.55 3.01
C ASN A 48 7.49 6.85 4.42
N LEU A 49 6.18 6.74 4.64
CA LEU A 49 5.59 6.93 5.97
C LEU A 49 6.15 5.94 6.99
N TYR A 50 6.22 4.67 6.62
CA TYR A 50 6.86 3.66 7.47
C TYR A 50 8.34 3.99 7.73
N HIS A 51 9.08 4.40 6.69
CA HIS A 51 10.48 4.78 6.83
C HIS A 51 10.64 5.95 7.82
N GLN A 52 9.85 7.02 7.65
CA GLN A 52 9.87 8.18 8.55
C GLN A 52 9.56 7.79 10.01
N LEU A 53 8.51 7.00 10.23
CA LEU A 53 8.18 6.50 11.57
C LEU A 53 9.27 5.60 12.16
N SER A 54 9.98 4.83 11.33
CA SER A 54 11.12 4.02 11.76
C SER A 54 12.28 4.87 12.27
N THR A 55 12.55 6.02 11.64
CA THR A 55 13.68 6.90 12.02
C THR A 55 13.51 7.56 13.38
N ILE A 56 12.28 7.61 13.90
CA ILE A 56 11.95 8.17 15.23
C ILE A 56 11.48 7.10 16.22
N ASP A 57 11.68 5.82 15.91
CA ASP A 57 11.26 4.66 16.72
C ASP A 57 9.75 4.62 17.04
N ALA A 58 8.92 5.15 16.14
CA ALA A 58 7.45 5.24 16.29
C ALA A 58 6.70 4.08 15.62
N ASN A 59 7.39 3.14 14.98
CA ASN A 59 6.77 2.00 14.29
C ASN A 59 6.05 1.01 15.21
N ASN A 60 6.22 1.12 16.52
CA ASN A 60 5.53 0.30 17.51
C ASN A 60 4.35 1.01 18.18
N PHE A 61 4.09 2.27 17.83
CA PHE A 61 3.01 3.05 18.47
C PHE A 61 1.61 2.65 17.99
N THR A 62 1.50 2.06 16.82
CA THR A 62 0.24 1.51 16.31
C THR A 62 0.46 0.13 15.71
N LEU A 63 -0.57 -0.72 15.78
CA LEU A 63 -0.46 -2.10 15.28
C LEU A 63 -0.24 -2.14 13.76
N TRP A 64 -0.70 -1.14 13.02
CA TRP A 64 -0.65 -1.15 11.56
C TRP A 64 0.75 -0.83 11.02
N THR A 65 1.49 0.07 11.67
CA THR A 65 2.79 0.57 11.18
C THR A 65 3.81 -0.56 11.14
N ARG A 66 3.94 -1.37 12.20
CA ARG A 66 4.84 -2.54 12.23
C ARG A 66 4.60 -3.58 11.12
N HIS A 67 3.41 -3.63 10.53
CA HIS A 67 3.05 -4.63 9.52
C HIS A 67 3.21 -4.13 8.07
N ILE A 68 3.50 -2.84 7.84
CA ILE A 68 3.62 -2.27 6.49
C ILE A 68 4.62 -3.03 5.60
N PRO A 69 5.85 -3.40 6.03
CA PRO A 69 6.76 -4.15 5.18
C PRO A 69 6.21 -5.52 4.77
N THR A 70 5.56 -6.22 5.70
CA THR A 70 4.91 -7.51 5.43
C THR A 70 3.74 -7.36 4.47
N LEU A 71 2.92 -6.32 4.64
CA LEU A 71 1.79 -6.05 3.76
C LEU A 71 2.26 -5.71 2.33
N LEU A 72 3.30 -4.89 2.19
CA LEU A 72 3.91 -4.59 0.88
C LEU A 72 4.43 -5.84 0.19
N ARG A 73 5.07 -6.75 0.95
CA ARG A 73 5.53 -8.05 0.45
C ARG A 73 4.39 -8.90 -0.08
N ILE A 74 3.30 -9.02 0.68
CA ILE A 74 2.13 -9.81 0.27
C ILE A 74 1.45 -9.13 -0.94
N GLY A 75 1.32 -7.81 -0.92
CA GLY A 75 0.76 -7.03 -2.02
C GLY A 75 1.55 -7.20 -3.32
N ALA A 76 2.88 -7.30 -3.25
CA ALA A 76 3.73 -7.50 -4.42
C ALA A 76 3.40 -8.79 -5.20
N THR A 77 2.82 -9.80 -4.56
CA THR A 77 2.41 -11.06 -5.20
C THR A 77 0.90 -11.22 -5.33
N THR A 78 0.12 -10.41 -4.61
CA THR A 78 -1.32 -10.60 -4.48
C THR A 78 -2.08 -9.29 -4.77
N PRO A 79 -2.66 -9.13 -5.98
CA PRO A 79 -3.20 -7.85 -6.44
C PRO A 79 -4.25 -7.21 -5.53
N TYR A 80 -5.21 -7.97 -5.00
CA TYR A 80 -6.25 -7.40 -4.13
C TYR A 80 -5.70 -6.86 -2.80
N VAL A 81 -4.57 -7.42 -2.32
CA VAL A 81 -3.85 -6.88 -1.15
C VAL A 81 -3.15 -5.58 -1.51
N MET A 82 -2.54 -5.51 -2.71
CA MET A 82 -1.95 -4.26 -3.20
C MET A 82 -3.02 -3.17 -3.32
N HIS A 83 -4.18 -3.47 -3.92
CA HIS A 83 -5.26 -2.50 -4.00
C HIS A 83 -5.77 -2.05 -2.63
N ALA A 84 -5.81 -2.93 -1.62
CA ALA A 84 -6.13 -2.51 -0.26
C ALA A 84 -5.11 -1.47 0.27
N LEU A 85 -3.81 -1.68 0.03
CA LEU A 85 -2.74 -0.75 0.41
C LEU A 85 -2.80 0.58 -0.36
N LEU A 86 -3.06 0.52 -1.67
CA LEU A 86 -3.23 1.70 -2.50
C LEU A 86 -4.41 2.54 -2.02
N ALA A 87 -5.54 1.90 -1.70
CA ALA A 87 -6.70 2.56 -1.14
C ALA A 87 -6.40 3.23 0.21
N PHE A 88 -5.67 2.54 1.10
CA PHE A 88 -5.23 3.10 2.38
C PHE A 88 -4.31 4.31 2.21
N SER A 89 -3.34 4.20 1.30
CA SER A 89 -2.40 5.27 0.97
C SER A 89 -3.11 6.49 0.40
N ALA A 90 -4.01 6.29 -0.57
CA ALA A 90 -4.81 7.34 -1.19
C ALA A 90 -5.74 7.99 -0.17
N MET A 91 -6.41 7.22 0.68
CA MET A 91 -7.26 7.74 1.76
C MET A 91 -6.47 8.67 2.69
N HIS A 92 -5.27 8.27 3.09
CA HIS A 92 -4.42 9.10 3.95
C HIS A 92 -3.98 10.40 3.24
N ILE A 93 -3.61 10.34 1.97
CA ILE A 93 -3.28 11.56 1.19
C ILE A 93 -4.52 12.46 1.03
N ALA A 94 -5.68 11.89 0.71
CA ALA A 94 -6.93 12.63 0.57
C ALA A 94 -7.28 13.35 1.87
N PHE A 95 -7.17 12.68 3.01
CA PHE A 95 -7.34 13.28 4.34
C PHE A 95 -6.40 14.48 4.58
N LEU A 96 -5.12 14.36 4.19
CA LEU A 96 -4.14 15.43 4.39
C LEU A 96 -4.27 16.61 3.42
N THR A 97 -4.84 16.39 2.25
CA THR A 97 -4.84 17.37 1.14
C THR A 97 -6.22 17.92 0.80
N ASP A 98 -7.29 17.30 1.31
CA ASP A 98 -8.68 17.55 0.95
C ASP A 98 -8.92 17.50 -0.58
N CYS A 99 -8.12 16.70 -1.29
CA CYS A 99 -8.18 16.59 -2.74
C CYS A 99 -9.19 15.51 -3.18
N PRO A 100 -10.31 15.89 -3.85
CA PRO A 100 -11.36 14.94 -4.22
C PRO A 100 -10.87 13.88 -5.22
N LEU A 101 -9.93 14.22 -6.09
CA LEU A 101 -9.35 13.27 -7.06
C LEU A 101 -8.64 12.11 -6.37
N VAL A 102 -7.91 12.39 -5.29
CA VAL A 102 -7.24 11.37 -4.49
C VAL A 102 -8.26 10.54 -3.70
N GLY A 103 -9.33 11.19 -3.21
CA GLY A 103 -10.45 10.48 -2.61
C GLY A 103 -11.11 9.48 -3.58
N SER A 104 -11.26 9.85 -4.86
CA SER A 104 -11.78 8.95 -5.90
C SER A 104 -10.87 7.74 -6.13
N MET A 105 -9.55 7.93 -6.16
CA MET A 105 -8.59 6.82 -6.28
C MET A 105 -8.70 5.87 -5.09
N ALA A 106 -8.87 6.41 -3.87
CA ALA A 106 -9.07 5.59 -2.67
C ALA A 106 -10.33 4.72 -2.79
N PHE A 107 -11.43 5.30 -3.28
CA PHE A 107 -12.70 4.59 -3.48
C PHE A 107 -12.58 3.48 -4.54
N GLU A 108 -11.95 3.76 -5.67
CA GLU A 108 -11.75 2.81 -6.76
C GLU A 108 -10.94 1.59 -6.31
N HIS A 109 -9.75 1.80 -5.75
CA HIS A 109 -8.92 0.70 -5.26
C HIS A 109 -9.59 -0.08 -4.13
N ARG A 110 -10.37 0.59 -3.26
CA ARG A 110 -11.13 -0.08 -2.21
C ARG A 110 -12.17 -1.02 -2.80
N GLY A 111 -12.87 -0.61 -3.86
CA GLY A 111 -13.81 -1.46 -4.59
C GLY A 111 -13.14 -2.71 -5.14
N ILE A 112 -12.02 -2.54 -5.84
CA ILE A 112 -11.26 -3.68 -6.42
C ILE A 112 -10.77 -4.62 -5.31
N ALA A 113 -10.25 -4.06 -4.21
CA ALA A 113 -9.77 -4.85 -3.07
C ALA A 113 -10.91 -5.65 -2.40
N LEU A 114 -12.09 -5.05 -2.23
CA LEU A 114 -13.27 -5.73 -1.67
C LEU A 114 -13.76 -6.86 -2.59
N SER A 115 -13.82 -6.64 -3.89
CA SER A 115 -14.20 -7.68 -4.86
C SER A 115 -13.22 -8.84 -4.85
N GLY A 116 -11.91 -8.57 -4.89
CA GLY A 116 -10.89 -9.62 -4.84
C GLY A 116 -10.85 -10.36 -3.50
N LEU A 117 -11.07 -9.66 -2.38
CA LEU A 117 -11.20 -10.29 -1.07
C LEU A 117 -12.43 -11.21 -1.00
N HIS A 118 -13.57 -10.77 -1.53
CA HIS A 118 -14.79 -11.57 -1.57
C HIS A 118 -14.58 -12.88 -2.34
N GLU A 119 -13.92 -12.83 -3.50
CA GLU A 119 -13.56 -14.02 -4.28
C GLU A 119 -12.58 -14.94 -3.54
N ALA A 120 -11.54 -14.35 -2.94
CA ALA A 120 -10.52 -15.10 -2.20
C ALA A 120 -11.10 -15.83 -0.97
N ILE A 121 -12.08 -15.23 -0.28
CA ILE A 121 -12.79 -15.90 0.83
C ILE A 121 -13.53 -17.15 0.34
N GLY A 122 -14.08 -17.13 -0.87
CA GLY A 122 -14.72 -18.29 -1.49
C GLY A 122 -13.76 -19.46 -1.78
N THR A 123 -12.45 -19.20 -1.80
CA THR A 123 -11.38 -20.17 -2.05
C THR A 123 -10.38 -20.24 -0.88
N PHE A 124 -10.86 -19.97 0.34
CA PHE A 124 -10.02 -19.95 1.54
C PHE A 124 -9.23 -21.25 1.72
N SER A 125 -7.90 -21.11 1.84
CA SER A 125 -6.97 -22.20 2.11
C SER A 125 -5.81 -21.69 2.97
N ARG A 126 -4.92 -22.59 3.38
CA ARG A 126 -3.71 -22.22 4.12
C ARG A 126 -2.77 -21.31 3.30
N GLU A 127 -2.77 -21.47 1.98
CA GLU A 127 -1.93 -20.73 1.06
C GLU A 127 -2.47 -19.30 0.83
N THR A 128 -3.79 -19.11 0.90
CA THR A 128 -4.44 -17.81 0.69
C THR A 128 -4.72 -17.05 1.98
N SER A 129 -4.61 -17.70 3.14
CA SER A 129 -4.99 -17.12 4.45
C SER A 129 -4.26 -15.82 4.78
N ASP A 130 -2.97 -15.73 4.50
CA ASP A 130 -2.16 -14.55 4.81
C ASP A 130 -2.61 -13.33 4.00
N ALA A 131 -2.92 -13.54 2.72
CA ALA A 131 -3.39 -12.48 1.85
C ALA A 131 -4.82 -12.04 2.19
N ILE A 132 -5.71 -12.99 2.51
CA ILE A 132 -7.06 -12.70 2.96
C ILE A 132 -7.03 -11.88 4.27
N LEU A 133 -6.20 -12.28 5.23
CA LEU A 133 -6.03 -11.57 6.49
C LEU A 133 -5.42 -10.18 6.27
N ALA A 134 -4.38 -10.07 5.44
CA ALA A 134 -3.73 -8.81 5.11
C ALA A 134 -4.72 -7.79 4.51
N ALA A 135 -5.47 -8.19 3.48
CA ALA A 135 -6.48 -7.32 2.87
C ALA A 135 -7.58 -6.94 3.87
N SER A 136 -8.08 -7.90 4.66
CA SER A 136 -9.12 -7.66 5.66
C SER A 136 -8.70 -6.62 6.70
N LEU A 137 -7.47 -6.73 7.21
CA LEU A 137 -6.91 -5.76 8.17
C LEU A 137 -6.77 -4.37 7.56
N VAL A 138 -6.17 -4.27 6.37
CA VAL A 138 -5.94 -2.98 5.70
C VAL A 138 -7.26 -2.30 5.34
N LEU A 139 -8.27 -3.07 4.91
CA LEU A 139 -9.62 -2.56 4.65
C LEU A 139 -10.33 -2.14 5.94
N SER A 140 -10.15 -2.84 7.06
CA SER A 140 -10.73 -2.42 8.34
C SER A 140 -10.15 -1.10 8.86
N TRP A 141 -8.88 -0.78 8.57
CA TRP A 141 -8.29 0.52 8.93
C TRP A 141 -8.83 1.68 8.10
N GLN A 142 -9.50 1.37 6.99
CA GLN A 142 -10.15 2.34 6.12
C GLN A 142 -11.64 2.51 6.43
N ALA A 143 -12.20 1.65 7.28
CA ALA A 143 -13.56 1.80 7.74
C ALA A 143 -13.62 3.04 8.63
N THR A 144 -14.25 4.10 8.11
CA THR A 144 -14.72 5.20 8.93
C THR A 144 -16.02 4.71 9.55
N ASP A 145 -15.93 4.22 10.79
CA ASP A 145 -17.08 3.83 11.58
C ASP A 145 -18.06 5.02 11.72
N TRP A 146 -19.27 4.83 11.16
CA TRP A 146 -20.58 5.48 11.37
C TRP A 146 -20.70 7.02 11.38
#